data_AF-A0A0D3F929-F1
#
_entry.id   AF-A0A0D3F929-F1
#
_cell.length_a   1.000
_cell.length_b   1.000
_cell.length_c   1.000
_cell.angle_alpha   90.00
_cell.angle_beta   90.00
_cell.angle_gamma   90.00
#
_symmetry.space_group_name_H-M   'P 1'
#
loop_
_entity.id
_entity.type
_entity.pdbx_description
1 polymer ?
#
loop_
_entity_poly.entity_id
_entity_poly.type
_entity_poly.pdbx_seq_one_letter_code
_entity_poly.pdbx_strand_id
1 'polypeptide(L)'
;MAPPHYASGINRRNKRSREAIAMAPPPAKEELVNLFTLQPQQSTSFVNMAQLHNRVSASPSRAPAALVSTGLRLALDEQQQQQQQQESKRLKALCYSSSPMPFVSFSDELAGQMKRQDEELDRFIKEQGEQLRRAMADRVRRHNRALLVAAERSAARRLREKALEAEREARRGAELEERLARLRSEAAAWQAKALSEQAAAVSLHAQLQQAAAAARASGDELRGGEAGPAESSSSAYVDPRRNGSDRACLTCRLRPATVVLLPCRHLSLCGDCFAAGDVDVAMACPVCHCVRTGGVEAILC
;
A
#
# COMPACT_ATOMS: atom_id res chain seq x y z
N MET A 1 40.86 -8.33 -31.98
CA MET A 1 42.22 -8.30 -31.39
C MET A 1 42.12 -7.82 -29.95
N ALA A 2 42.53 -8.66 -29.01
CA ALA A 2 43.11 -8.25 -27.73
C ALA A 2 44.63 -8.58 -27.80
N PRO A 3 45.49 -8.43 -26.78
CA PRO A 3 45.34 -7.87 -25.41
C PRO A 3 46.52 -6.88 -25.13
N PRO A 4 47.28 -6.82 -23.99
CA PRO A 4 47.06 -7.23 -22.58
C PRO A 4 47.59 -6.30 -21.43
N HIS A 5 47.11 -6.57 -20.19
CA HIS A 5 47.74 -6.43 -18.83
C HIS A 5 48.26 -5.04 -18.35
N TYR A 6 48.48 -4.73 -17.05
CA TYR A 6 48.74 -5.46 -15.78
C TYR A 6 48.15 -4.61 -14.60
N ALA A 7 47.18 -5.01 -13.78
CA ALA A 7 47.19 -5.91 -12.59
C ALA A 7 47.74 -5.33 -11.24
N SER A 8 46.95 -5.49 -10.16
CA SER A 8 47.25 -5.33 -8.70
C SER A 8 47.58 -3.91 -8.18
N GLY A 9 47.22 -3.52 -6.94
CA GLY A 9 46.54 -4.20 -5.82
C GLY A 9 47.07 -3.70 -4.45
N ILE A 10 46.41 -4.07 -3.33
CA ILE A 10 46.84 -3.89 -1.90
C ILE A 10 46.62 -2.46 -1.30
N ASN A 11 46.23 -2.19 -0.03
CA ASN A 11 45.41 -2.91 0.99
C ASN A 11 45.21 -2.02 2.27
N ARG A 12 43.98 -1.99 2.84
CA ARG A 12 43.64 -2.02 4.31
C ARG A 12 43.95 -0.88 5.32
N ARG A 13 43.12 -0.92 6.41
CA ARG A 13 43.22 -0.34 7.80
C ARG A 13 42.80 1.14 7.97
N ASN A 14 42.07 1.59 9.00
CA ASN A 14 41.40 1.01 10.20
C ASN A 14 40.11 1.85 10.49
N LYS A 15 38.99 1.42 11.10
CA LYS A 15 38.63 0.46 12.18
C LYS A 15 38.54 1.06 13.61
N ARG A 16 37.33 1.46 14.03
CA ARG A 16 36.74 1.49 15.40
C ARG A 16 35.20 1.56 15.20
N SER A 17 34.30 0.68 15.65
CA SER A 17 34.21 -0.37 16.70
C SER A 17 33.69 0.09 18.07
N ARG A 18 32.36 -0.04 18.29
CA ARG A 18 31.64 -0.69 19.43
C ARG A 18 30.15 -0.29 19.43
N GLU A 19 29.19 -1.23 19.31
CA GLU A 19 28.56 -2.06 20.39
C GLU A 19 27.71 -1.18 21.35
N ALA A 20 26.36 -1.12 21.31
CA ALA A 20 25.27 -2.12 21.44
C ALA A 20 24.76 -2.32 22.89
N ILE A 21 23.44 -2.21 23.13
CA ILE A 21 22.65 -2.68 24.31
C ILE A 21 21.13 -2.46 24.08
N ALA A 22 20.25 -3.14 24.83
CA ALA A 22 18.77 -3.09 24.77
C ALA A 22 18.16 -2.98 26.21
N MET A 23 16.84 -2.96 26.49
CA MET A 23 15.65 -3.32 25.70
C MET A 23 14.34 -2.74 26.32
N ALA A 24 13.29 -2.55 25.50
CA ALA A 24 11.85 -2.59 25.88
C ALA A 24 11.32 -1.44 26.81
N PRO A 25 10.01 -1.41 27.17
CA PRO A 25 8.96 -0.77 26.34
C PRO A 25 8.06 0.24 27.12
N PRO A 26 7.17 1.02 26.45
CA PRO A 26 6.23 1.94 27.10
C PRO A 26 4.83 1.33 27.38
N PRO A 27 4.09 1.80 28.41
CA PRO A 27 2.74 1.32 28.74
C PRO A 27 1.58 2.24 28.25
N ALA A 28 0.37 1.65 28.21
CA ALA A 28 -0.99 2.26 28.12
C ALA A 28 -1.27 3.26 26.96
N LYS A 29 -2.13 2.97 25.98
CA LYS A 29 -3.60 2.74 26.01
C LYS A 29 -4.42 3.99 26.36
N GLU A 30 -4.99 4.62 25.33
CA GLU A 30 -6.36 5.14 25.39
C GLU A 30 -7.01 5.17 23.99
N GLU A 31 -8.33 5.25 23.99
CA GLU A 31 -9.27 4.78 22.99
C GLU A 31 -9.22 5.47 21.61
N LEU A 32 -9.26 4.68 20.53
CA LEU A 32 -9.84 5.13 19.26
C LEU A 32 -11.02 4.24 18.88
N VAL A 33 -12.19 4.85 18.78
CA VAL A 33 -13.47 4.20 18.47
C VAL A 33 -13.45 3.52 17.10
N ASN A 34 -14.00 2.29 17.04
CA ASN A 34 -14.15 1.53 15.80
C ASN A 34 -14.98 2.28 14.74
N LEU A 35 -14.34 2.66 13.62
CA LEU A 35 -15.02 3.23 12.46
C LEU A 35 -14.70 2.53 11.12
N PHE A 36 -14.21 1.29 11.15
CA PHE A 36 -13.92 0.47 9.95
C PHE A 36 -14.67 -0.87 9.94
N THR A 37 -16.00 -0.81 10.10
CA THR A 37 -16.93 -1.94 9.87
C THR A 37 -18.02 -1.56 8.87
N LEU A 38 -17.61 -1.13 7.68
CA LEU A 38 -18.43 -1.28 6.47
C LEU A 38 -17.79 -2.32 5.55
N GLN A 39 -17.92 -3.57 5.98
CA GLN A 39 -17.71 -4.74 5.13
C GLN A 39 -18.99 -4.97 4.33
N PRO A 40 -19.02 -4.74 3.01
CA PRO A 40 -20.06 -5.32 2.19
C PRO A 40 -19.74 -6.82 2.05
N GLN A 41 -20.49 -7.68 2.75
CA GLN A 41 -20.51 -9.10 2.40
C GLN A 41 -21.17 -9.26 1.02
N GLN A 42 -20.37 -9.09 -0.03
CA GLN A 42 -20.68 -9.61 -1.34
C GLN A 42 -20.02 -10.99 -1.44
N SER A 43 -20.82 -12.02 -1.16
CA SER A 43 -20.49 -13.42 -1.36
C SER A 43 -20.43 -13.77 -2.85
N THR A 44 -19.47 -13.17 -3.57
CA THR A 44 -19.11 -13.60 -4.92
C THR A 44 -18.41 -14.95 -4.84
N SER A 45 -19.20 -16.02 -4.90
CA SER A 45 -18.64 -17.36 -5.04
C SER A 45 -17.82 -17.42 -6.32
N PHE A 46 -16.50 -17.49 -6.16
CA PHE A 46 -15.58 -17.75 -7.24
C PHE A 46 -15.84 -19.18 -7.73
N VAL A 47 -16.63 -19.29 -8.80
CA VAL A 47 -16.84 -20.55 -9.51
C VAL A 47 -15.51 -20.97 -10.11
N ASN A 48 -14.80 -21.82 -9.39
CA ASN A 48 -13.53 -22.37 -9.83
C ASN A 48 -13.78 -23.18 -11.11
N MET A 49 -13.22 -22.71 -12.22
CA MET A 49 -13.48 -23.26 -13.56
C MET A 49 -13.08 -24.75 -13.68
N ALA A 50 -12.16 -25.22 -12.84
CA ALA A 50 -11.78 -26.63 -12.77
C ALA A 50 -12.88 -27.54 -12.19
N GLN A 51 -13.84 -26.99 -11.43
CA GLN A 51 -14.91 -27.78 -10.79
C GLN A 51 -16.09 -28.07 -11.74
N LEU A 52 -16.27 -27.30 -12.82
CA LEU A 52 -17.35 -27.51 -13.79
C LEU A 52 -17.14 -28.76 -14.66
N HIS A 53 -15.90 -29.18 -14.89
CA HIS A 53 -15.59 -30.40 -15.64
C HIS A 53 -15.98 -31.69 -14.89
N ASN A 54 -16.22 -31.60 -13.57
CA ASN A 54 -16.59 -32.75 -12.72
C ASN A 54 -18.12 -32.95 -12.60
N ARG A 55 -18.95 -32.00 -13.06
CA ARG A 55 -20.43 -32.09 -12.93
C ARG A 55 -21.16 -32.62 -14.16
N VAL A 56 -20.47 -32.80 -15.28
CA VAL A 56 -21.04 -33.45 -16.48
C VAL A 56 -21.05 -34.98 -16.34
N SER A 57 -20.29 -35.54 -15.40
CA SER A 57 -20.11 -36.99 -15.23
C SER A 57 -21.08 -37.67 -14.24
N ALA A 58 -22.14 -36.99 -13.78
CA ALA A 58 -22.94 -37.47 -12.64
C ALA A 58 -24.47 -37.37 -12.82
N SER A 59 -25.06 -38.35 -13.54
CA SER A 59 -26.36 -39.02 -13.28
C SER A 59 -27.05 -39.47 -14.59
N PRO A 60 -27.91 -40.51 -14.57
CA PRO A 60 -27.73 -41.78 -13.86
C PRO A 60 -28.01 -42.98 -14.80
N SER A 61 -27.09 -43.94 -14.91
CA SER A 61 -27.38 -45.21 -15.59
C SER A 61 -27.07 -46.41 -14.69
N ARG A 62 -28.12 -47.18 -14.46
CA ARG A 62 -28.21 -48.49 -13.80
C ARG A 62 -26.90 -49.30 -13.84
N ALA A 63 -26.26 -49.44 -12.67
CA ALA A 63 -25.05 -50.24 -12.53
C ALA A 63 -25.29 -51.72 -12.86
N PRO A 64 -24.42 -52.37 -13.65
CA PRO A 64 -23.92 -53.68 -13.32
C PRO A 64 -22.84 -53.52 -12.24
N ALA A 65 -22.86 -54.35 -11.20
CA ALA A 65 -21.81 -54.34 -10.19
C ALA A 65 -20.46 -54.69 -10.83
N ALA A 66 -19.42 -53.92 -10.54
CA ALA A 66 -18.05 -54.21 -10.94
C ALA A 66 -17.51 -55.41 -10.14
N LEU A 67 -17.89 -56.62 -10.56
CA LEU A 67 -17.22 -57.85 -10.17
C LEU A 67 -15.80 -57.81 -10.72
N VAL A 68 -14.84 -57.53 -9.86
CA VAL A 68 -13.41 -57.61 -10.18
C VAL A 68 -13.08 -59.08 -10.46
N SER A 69 -12.98 -59.42 -11.75
CA SER A 69 -12.66 -60.77 -12.19
C SER A 69 -11.18 -61.06 -11.98
N THR A 70 -10.85 -61.73 -10.87
CA THR A 70 -9.50 -62.22 -10.61
C THR A 70 -9.20 -63.45 -11.46
N GLY A 71 -8.83 -63.23 -12.72
CA GLY A 71 -7.77 -63.96 -13.44
C GLY A 71 -7.89 -65.48 -13.65
N LEU A 72 -9.02 -66.14 -13.37
CA LEU A 72 -9.17 -67.60 -13.52
C LEU A 72 -10.59 -68.01 -13.93
N ARG A 73 -10.98 -67.64 -15.16
CA ARG A 73 -12.17 -68.15 -15.86
C ARG A 73 -11.89 -68.26 -17.35
N LEU A 74 -11.59 -69.47 -17.81
CA LEU A 74 -11.54 -69.83 -19.24
C LEU A 74 -12.33 -71.11 -19.55
N ALA A 75 -12.62 -71.96 -18.57
CA ALA A 75 -13.36 -73.22 -18.79
C ALA A 75 -14.89 -73.08 -18.81
N LEU A 76 -15.47 -72.02 -18.22
CA LEU A 76 -16.93 -71.90 -18.10
C LEU A 76 -17.58 -71.30 -19.37
N ASP A 77 -16.88 -70.38 -20.01
CA ASP A 77 -17.41 -69.66 -21.18
C ASP A 77 -17.40 -70.54 -22.43
N GLU A 78 -16.39 -71.41 -22.61
CA GLU A 78 -16.40 -72.44 -23.67
C GLU A 78 -17.56 -73.44 -23.49
N GLN A 79 -17.82 -73.90 -22.26
CA GLN A 79 -18.92 -74.83 -21.99
C GLN A 79 -20.29 -74.17 -22.24
N GLN A 80 -20.48 -72.91 -21.84
CA GLN A 80 -21.70 -72.16 -22.10
C GLN A 80 -21.88 -71.85 -23.60
N GLN A 81 -20.80 -71.55 -24.33
CA GLN A 81 -20.83 -71.27 -25.76
C GLN A 81 -21.09 -72.54 -26.60
N GLN A 82 -20.55 -73.71 -26.19
CA GLN A 82 -20.92 -75.00 -26.79
C GLN A 82 -22.38 -75.36 -26.52
N GLN A 83 -22.89 -75.13 -25.31
CA GLN A 83 -24.29 -75.40 -24.97
C GLN A 83 -25.24 -74.50 -25.80
N GLN A 84 -24.96 -73.20 -25.93
CA GLN A 84 -25.70 -72.31 -26.83
C GLN A 84 -25.61 -72.74 -28.31
N GLN A 85 -24.45 -73.21 -28.79
CA GLN A 85 -24.36 -73.74 -30.16
C GLN A 85 -25.16 -75.02 -30.34
N GLN A 86 -25.26 -75.89 -29.33
CA GLN A 86 -26.02 -77.13 -29.41
C GLN A 86 -27.54 -76.88 -29.31
N GLU A 87 -27.97 -75.92 -28.51
CA GLU A 87 -29.36 -75.42 -28.52
C GLU A 87 -29.70 -74.71 -29.84
N SER A 88 -28.82 -73.87 -30.37
CA SER A 88 -29.00 -73.23 -31.69
C SER A 88 -29.09 -74.24 -32.82
N LYS A 89 -28.28 -75.32 -32.78
CA LYS A 89 -28.37 -76.45 -33.72
C LYS A 89 -29.68 -77.23 -33.55
N ARG A 90 -30.17 -77.47 -32.32
CA ARG A 90 -31.48 -78.09 -32.06
C ARG A 90 -32.65 -77.22 -32.54
N LEU A 91 -32.62 -75.92 -32.28
CA LEU A 91 -33.63 -74.97 -32.75
C LEU A 91 -33.66 -74.90 -34.28
N LYS A 92 -32.49 -74.83 -34.94
CA LYS A 92 -32.42 -74.92 -36.41
C LYS A 92 -32.93 -76.25 -36.97
N ALA A 93 -32.69 -77.38 -36.30
CA ALA A 93 -33.22 -78.67 -36.72
C ALA A 93 -34.76 -78.75 -36.60
N LEU A 94 -35.34 -78.15 -35.54
CA LEU A 94 -36.79 -78.07 -35.36
C LEU A 94 -37.47 -77.19 -36.43
N CYS A 95 -36.80 -76.12 -36.89
CA CYS A 95 -37.33 -75.26 -37.96
C CYS A 95 -37.36 -75.92 -39.36
N TYR A 96 -36.60 -77.00 -39.59
CA TYR A 96 -36.56 -77.70 -40.89
C TYR A 96 -37.56 -78.86 -41.02
N SER A 97 -38.38 -79.12 -39.99
CA SER A 97 -39.34 -80.24 -39.94
C SER A 97 -40.81 -79.79 -39.84
N SER A 98 -41.16 -78.66 -40.49
CA SER A 98 -42.55 -78.20 -40.58
C SER A 98 -42.93 -77.84 -42.02
N SER A 99 -44.18 -78.16 -42.38
CA SER A 99 -44.76 -77.91 -43.71
C SER A 99 -44.84 -76.40 -44.03
N PRO A 100 -44.61 -75.97 -45.28
CA PRO A 100 -44.69 -74.57 -45.67
C PRO A 100 -46.15 -74.05 -45.68
N MET A 101 -46.59 -73.52 -44.54
CA MET A 101 -47.85 -72.78 -44.41
C MET A 101 -47.64 -71.29 -44.79
N PRO A 102 -48.66 -70.59 -45.33
CA PRO A 102 -48.52 -69.21 -45.85
C PRO A 102 -48.27 -68.12 -44.79
N PHE A 103 -48.01 -68.49 -43.53
CA PHE A 103 -47.76 -67.58 -42.41
C PHE A 103 -46.47 -66.75 -42.57
N VAL A 104 -45.51 -67.22 -43.37
CA VAL A 104 -44.21 -66.55 -43.60
C VAL A 104 -44.40 -65.13 -44.14
N SER A 105 -45.38 -64.93 -45.06
CA SER A 105 -45.60 -63.63 -45.71
C SER A 105 -46.11 -62.55 -44.74
N PHE A 106 -46.90 -62.92 -43.73
CA PHE A 106 -47.34 -61.98 -42.68
C PHE A 106 -46.22 -61.65 -41.69
N SER A 107 -45.32 -62.61 -41.43
CA SER A 107 -44.17 -62.41 -40.54
C SER A 107 -43.14 -61.44 -41.14
N ASP A 108 -42.86 -61.53 -42.44
CA ASP A 108 -41.95 -60.62 -43.14
C ASP A 108 -42.52 -59.18 -43.23
N GLU A 109 -43.83 -59.03 -43.47
CA GLU A 109 -44.44 -57.70 -43.51
C GLU A 109 -44.43 -57.01 -42.14
N LEU A 110 -44.71 -57.76 -41.06
CA LEU A 110 -44.62 -57.26 -39.68
C LEU A 110 -43.17 -56.91 -39.31
N ALA A 111 -42.20 -57.75 -39.66
CA ALA A 111 -40.77 -57.46 -39.45
C ALA A 111 -40.32 -56.21 -40.22
N GLY A 112 -40.82 -56.02 -41.46
CA GLY A 112 -40.59 -54.82 -42.25
C GLY A 112 -41.25 -53.57 -41.68
N GLN A 113 -42.43 -53.66 -41.04
CA GLN A 113 -43.02 -52.56 -40.27
C GLN A 113 -42.19 -52.21 -39.03
N MET A 114 -41.81 -53.21 -38.24
CA MET A 114 -41.04 -53.00 -37.01
C MET A 114 -39.68 -52.36 -37.31
N LYS A 115 -38.97 -52.84 -38.34
CA LYS A 115 -37.72 -52.22 -38.81
C LYS A 115 -37.89 -50.76 -39.26
N ARG A 116 -38.99 -50.42 -39.96
CA ARG A 116 -39.29 -49.03 -40.34
C ARG A 116 -39.52 -48.15 -39.11
N GLN A 117 -40.25 -48.65 -38.11
CA GLN A 117 -40.44 -47.93 -36.85
C GLN A 117 -39.12 -47.76 -36.08
N ASP A 118 -38.27 -48.78 -36.02
CA ASP A 118 -36.93 -48.66 -35.42
C ASP A 118 -36.10 -47.59 -36.14
N GLU A 119 -36.07 -47.59 -37.48
CA GLU A 119 -35.35 -46.59 -38.29
C GLU A 119 -35.91 -45.16 -38.14
N GLU A 120 -37.22 -45.00 -37.92
CA GLU A 120 -37.87 -43.72 -37.64
C GLU A 120 -37.57 -43.21 -36.22
N LEU A 121 -37.64 -44.09 -35.22
CA LEU A 121 -37.27 -43.79 -33.83
C LEU A 121 -35.79 -43.40 -33.75
N ASP A 122 -34.90 -44.14 -34.39
CA ASP A 122 -33.47 -43.84 -34.45
C ASP A 122 -33.19 -42.47 -35.06
N ARG A 123 -33.92 -42.12 -36.14
CA ARG A 123 -33.79 -40.83 -36.84
C ARG A 123 -34.29 -39.68 -35.95
N PHE A 124 -35.44 -39.86 -35.31
CA PHE A 124 -36.00 -38.89 -34.36
C PHE A 124 -35.07 -38.67 -33.16
N ILE A 125 -34.53 -39.74 -32.56
CA ILE A 125 -33.58 -39.67 -31.43
C ILE A 125 -32.30 -38.94 -31.84
N LYS A 126 -31.76 -39.22 -33.04
CA LYS A 126 -30.58 -38.52 -33.59
C LYS A 126 -30.86 -37.04 -33.79
N GLU A 127 -32.00 -36.68 -34.37
CA GLU A 127 -32.38 -35.28 -34.65
C GLU A 127 -32.64 -34.48 -33.37
N GLN A 128 -33.37 -35.03 -32.40
CA GLN A 128 -33.56 -34.43 -31.08
C GLN A 128 -32.24 -34.28 -30.32
N GLY A 129 -31.37 -35.30 -30.37
CA GLY A 129 -30.02 -35.25 -29.80
C GLY A 129 -29.15 -34.15 -30.43
N GLU A 130 -29.23 -33.95 -31.75
CA GLU A 130 -28.55 -32.85 -32.42
C GLU A 130 -29.13 -31.48 -32.08
N GLN A 131 -30.45 -31.34 -32.04
CA GLN A 131 -31.12 -30.09 -31.67
C GLN A 131 -30.71 -29.67 -30.25
N LEU A 132 -30.69 -30.61 -29.30
CA LEU A 132 -30.23 -30.37 -27.94
C LEU A 132 -28.73 -30.00 -27.89
N ARG A 133 -27.86 -30.71 -28.62
CA ARG A 133 -26.42 -30.37 -28.72
C ARG A 133 -26.21 -28.95 -29.26
N ARG A 134 -26.92 -28.58 -30.34
CA ARG A 134 -26.85 -27.23 -30.96
C ARG A 134 -27.34 -26.16 -29.97
N ALA A 135 -28.46 -26.37 -29.29
CA ALA A 135 -29.03 -25.44 -28.31
C ALA A 135 -28.12 -25.24 -27.09
N MET A 136 -27.52 -26.31 -26.56
CA MET A 136 -26.57 -26.24 -25.45
C MET A 136 -25.28 -25.49 -25.85
N ALA A 137 -24.71 -25.79 -27.02
CA ALA A 137 -23.56 -25.07 -27.55
C ALA A 137 -23.85 -23.57 -27.74
N ASP A 138 -25.04 -23.22 -28.26
CA ASP A 138 -25.48 -21.84 -28.37
C ASP A 138 -25.63 -21.13 -27.02
N ARG A 139 -26.22 -21.80 -26.03
CA ARG A 139 -26.38 -21.24 -24.68
C ARG A 139 -25.02 -20.94 -24.05
N VAL A 140 -24.07 -21.87 -24.15
CA VAL A 140 -22.69 -21.68 -23.67
C VAL A 140 -21.97 -20.56 -24.43
N ARG A 141 -22.07 -20.51 -25.77
CA ARG A 141 -21.50 -19.43 -26.59
C ARG A 141 -22.02 -18.06 -26.17
N ARG A 142 -23.35 -17.90 -26.03
CA ARG A 142 -24.00 -16.64 -25.63
C ARG A 142 -23.62 -16.24 -24.20
N HIS A 143 -23.59 -17.21 -23.27
CA HIS A 143 -23.21 -16.96 -21.87
C HIS A 143 -21.76 -16.50 -21.74
N ASN A 144 -20.81 -17.21 -22.37
CA ASN A 144 -19.40 -16.82 -22.37
C ASN A 144 -19.18 -15.44 -23.00
N ARG A 145 -19.85 -15.14 -24.12
CA ARG A 145 -19.80 -13.79 -24.73
C ARG A 145 -20.34 -12.71 -23.79
N ALA A 146 -21.44 -12.98 -23.07
CA ALA A 146 -22.00 -12.02 -22.11
C ALA A 146 -21.06 -11.78 -20.92
N LEU A 147 -20.41 -12.83 -20.40
CA LEU A 147 -19.40 -12.72 -19.34
C LEU A 147 -18.18 -11.91 -19.79
N LEU A 148 -17.65 -12.17 -20.98
CA LEU A 148 -16.52 -11.42 -21.55
C LEU A 148 -16.86 -9.93 -21.69
N VAL A 149 -18.00 -9.60 -22.29
CA VAL A 149 -18.44 -8.20 -22.46
C VAL A 149 -18.69 -7.51 -21.11
N ALA A 150 -19.18 -8.23 -20.09
CA ALA A 150 -19.33 -7.67 -18.74
C ALA A 150 -17.96 -7.43 -18.06
N ALA A 151 -17.02 -8.36 -18.21
CA ALA A 151 -15.66 -8.23 -17.69
C ALA A 151 -14.90 -7.08 -18.36
N GLU A 152 -14.97 -6.97 -19.69
CA GLU A 152 -14.39 -5.88 -20.48
C GLU A 152 -14.94 -4.51 -20.05
N ARG A 153 -16.27 -4.38 -19.89
CA ARG A 153 -16.89 -3.13 -19.40
C ARG A 153 -16.41 -2.77 -18.00
N SER A 154 -16.31 -3.74 -17.10
CA SER A 154 -15.81 -3.53 -15.74
C SER A 154 -14.34 -3.11 -15.74
N ALA A 155 -13.50 -3.79 -16.52
CA ALA A 155 -12.09 -3.46 -16.69
C ALA A 155 -11.89 -2.07 -17.30
N ALA A 156 -12.62 -1.74 -18.38
CA ALA A 156 -12.57 -0.43 -19.03
C ALA A 156 -13.02 0.71 -18.10
N ARG A 157 -14.06 0.48 -17.26
CA ARG A 157 -14.49 1.47 -16.26
C ARG A 157 -13.39 1.70 -15.22
N ARG A 158 -12.84 0.63 -14.63
CA ARG A 158 -11.75 0.70 -13.65
C ARG A 158 -10.49 1.35 -14.21
N LEU A 159 -10.15 1.09 -15.48
CA LEU A 159 -9.01 1.71 -16.15
C LEU A 159 -9.21 3.22 -16.31
N ARG A 160 -10.42 3.68 -16.65
CA ARG A 160 -10.75 5.12 -16.73
C ARG A 160 -10.72 5.78 -15.35
N GLU A 161 -11.29 5.13 -14.34
CA GLU A 161 -11.23 5.60 -12.94
C GLU A 161 -9.76 5.78 -12.50
N LYS A 162 -8.90 4.80 -12.77
CA LYS A 162 -7.45 4.88 -12.47
C LYS A 162 -6.68 5.89 -13.32
N ALA A 163 -7.03 6.08 -14.60
CA ALA A 163 -6.44 7.14 -15.41
C ALA A 163 -6.76 8.54 -14.85
N LEU A 164 -8.00 8.77 -14.39
CA LEU A 164 -8.41 10.02 -13.76
C LEU A 164 -7.81 10.23 -12.36
N GLU A 165 -7.53 9.16 -11.60
CA GLU A 165 -6.71 9.24 -10.38
C GLU A 165 -5.27 9.67 -10.72
N ALA A 166 -4.61 8.96 -11.65
CA ALA A 166 -3.24 9.26 -12.06
C ALA A 166 -3.07 10.67 -12.63
N GLU A 167 -4.04 11.18 -13.40
CA GLU A 167 -4.01 12.56 -13.91
C GLU A 167 -4.11 13.60 -12.77
N ARG A 168 -4.95 13.35 -11.75
CA ARG A 168 -5.05 14.23 -10.57
C ARG A 168 -3.77 14.22 -9.75
N GLU A 169 -3.13 13.07 -9.62
CA GLU A 169 -1.84 12.94 -8.93
C GLU A 169 -0.70 13.60 -9.72
N ALA A 170 -0.68 13.45 -11.05
CA ALA A 170 0.29 14.12 -11.92
C ALA A 170 0.16 15.65 -11.89
N ARG A 171 -1.08 16.19 -11.90
CA ARG A 171 -1.34 17.64 -11.74
C ARG A 171 -0.80 18.15 -10.40
N ARG A 172 -1.07 17.44 -9.29
CA ARG A 172 -0.52 17.76 -7.96
C ARG A 172 1.01 17.68 -7.93
N GLY A 173 1.60 16.69 -8.61
CA GLY A 173 3.04 16.56 -8.76
C GLY A 173 3.64 17.82 -9.42
N ALA A 174 3.10 18.22 -10.57
CA ALA A 174 3.54 19.43 -11.28
C ALA A 174 3.38 20.72 -10.44
N GLU A 175 2.27 20.89 -9.72
CA GLU A 175 2.06 22.02 -8.80
C GLU A 175 3.12 22.05 -7.67
N LEU A 176 3.51 20.89 -7.14
CA LEU A 176 4.54 20.78 -6.10
C LEU A 176 5.94 21.03 -6.67
N GLU A 177 6.24 20.53 -7.87
CA GLU A 177 7.50 20.79 -8.57
C GLU A 177 7.67 22.28 -8.89
N GLU A 178 6.61 22.96 -9.34
CA GLU A 178 6.62 24.40 -9.58
C GLU A 178 6.84 25.19 -8.28
N ARG A 179 6.16 24.82 -7.19
CA ARG A 179 6.38 25.43 -5.86
C ARG A 179 7.82 25.23 -5.38
N LEU A 180 8.39 24.02 -5.56
CA LEU A 180 9.79 23.74 -5.22
C LEU A 180 10.76 24.57 -6.07
N ALA A 181 10.48 24.76 -7.37
CA ALA A 181 11.29 25.60 -8.25
C ALA A 181 11.26 27.08 -7.81
N ARG A 182 10.06 27.62 -7.51
CA ARG A 182 9.88 28.98 -6.97
C ARG A 182 10.65 29.17 -5.66
N LEU A 183 10.41 28.32 -4.66
CA LEU A 183 11.10 28.38 -3.36
C LEU A 183 12.63 28.25 -3.48
N ARG A 184 13.14 27.42 -4.41
CA ARG A 184 14.59 27.34 -4.70
C ARG A 184 15.13 28.65 -5.28
N SER A 185 14.40 29.28 -6.20
CA SER A 185 14.81 30.57 -6.77
C SER A 185 14.79 31.70 -5.74
N GLU A 186 13.78 31.72 -4.85
CA GLU A 186 13.69 32.67 -3.74
C GLU A 186 14.84 32.46 -2.74
N ALA A 187 15.10 31.23 -2.33
CA ALA A 187 16.21 30.89 -1.43
C ALA A 187 17.58 31.30 -2.02
N ALA A 188 17.80 31.06 -3.31
CA ALA A 188 19.01 31.48 -4.01
C ALA A 188 19.15 33.02 -4.07
N ALA A 189 18.05 33.74 -4.31
CA ALA A 189 18.04 35.21 -4.30
C ALA A 189 18.34 35.78 -2.91
N TRP A 190 17.75 35.22 -1.86
CA TRP A 190 18.05 35.59 -0.47
C TRP A 190 19.49 35.28 -0.06
N GLN A 191 20.03 34.13 -0.49
CA GLN A 191 21.43 33.78 -0.27
C GLN A 191 22.37 34.76 -0.98
N ALA A 192 22.12 35.08 -2.25
CA ALA A 192 22.92 36.05 -3.01
C ALA A 192 22.89 37.44 -2.36
N LYS A 193 21.70 37.88 -1.89
CA LYS A 193 21.56 39.13 -1.15
C LYS A 193 22.38 39.12 0.15
N ALA A 194 22.24 38.09 0.98
CA ALA A 194 22.99 37.97 2.24
C ALA A 194 24.51 37.97 2.02
N LEU A 195 25.01 37.31 0.97
CA LEU A 195 26.44 37.33 0.60
C LEU A 195 26.88 38.72 0.12
N SER A 196 26.05 39.44 -0.63
CA SER A 196 26.36 40.82 -1.04
C SER A 196 26.39 41.80 0.14
N GLU A 197 25.46 41.66 1.10
CA GLU A 197 25.42 42.46 2.34
C GLU A 197 26.62 42.14 3.24
N GLN A 198 27.01 40.86 3.34
CA GLN A 198 28.22 40.44 4.05
C GLN A 198 29.48 41.05 3.42
N ALA A 199 29.61 41.01 2.08
CA ALA A 199 30.75 41.61 1.38
C ALA A 199 30.81 43.13 1.58
N ALA A 200 29.66 43.82 1.52
CA ALA A 200 29.56 45.25 1.81
C ALA A 200 29.96 45.59 3.25
N ALA A 201 29.50 44.80 4.24
CA ALA A 201 29.87 44.98 5.64
C ALA A 201 31.36 44.76 5.90
N VAL A 202 31.97 43.74 5.28
CA VAL A 202 33.43 43.50 5.36
C VAL A 202 34.22 44.64 4.72
N SER A 203 33.80 45.13 3.55
CA SER A 203 34.43 46.29 2.89
C SER A 203 34.37 47.55 3.75
N LEU A 204 33.20 47.87 4.30
CA LEU A 204 33.01 49.01 5.20
C LEU A 204 33.85 48.87 6.48
N HIS A 205 33.93 47.67 7.05
CA HIS A 205 34.77 47.43 8.22
C HIS A 205 36.26 47.68 7.92
N ALA A 206 36.76 47.22 6.76
CA ALA A 206 38.13 47.48 6.32
C ALA A 206 38.39 48.99 6.10
N GLN A 207 37.44 49.72 5.50
CA GLN A 207 37.54 51.18 5.33
C GLN A 207 37.59 51.92 6.67
N LEU A 208 36.77 51.52 7.65
CA LEU A 208 36.80 52.10 9.00
C LEU A 208 38.13 51.81 9.73
N GLN A 209 38.68 50.61 9.60
CA GLN A 209 40.00 50.28 10.14
C GLN A 209 41.11 51.14 9.51
N GLN A 210 41.09 51.34 8.19
CA GLN A 210 42.04 52.20 7.48
C GLN A 210 41.92 53.67 7.90
N ALA A 211 40.70 54.21 7.99
CA ALA A 211 40.45 55.57 8.44
C ALA A 211 40.92 55.80 9.90
N ALA A 212 40.66 54.83 10.79
CA ALA A 212 41.13 54.89 12.18
C ALA A 212 42.67 54.81 12.29
N ALA A 213 43.34 54.03 11.43
CA ALA A 213 44.80 53.98 11.36
C ALA A 213 45.39 55.30 10.83
N ALA A 214 44.80 55.87 9.77
CA ALA A 214 45.22 57.15 9.21
C ALA A 214 45.05 58.31 10.22
N ALA A 215 43.92 58.36 10.94
CA ALA A 215 43.66 59.37 11.97
C ALA A 215 44.67 59.29 13.15
N ARG A 216 45.13 58.09 13.49
CA ARG A 216 46.22 57.89 14.48
C ARG A 216 47.55 58.40 13.95
N ALA A 217 47.90 58.09 12.71
CA ALA A 217 49.15 58.54 12.09
C ALA A 217 49.21 60.08 11.93
N SER A 218 48.10 60.75 11.62
CA SER A 218 48.04 62.22 11.54
C SER A 218 48.03 62.92 12.90
N GLY A 219 47.69 62.21 13.99
CA GLY A 219 47.65 62.76 15.34
C GLY A 219 49.03 62.90 16.00
N ASP A 220 50.06 62.21 15.49
CA ASP A 220 51.41 62.20 16.08
C ASP A 220 52.23 63.44 15.68
N GLU A 221 51.97 64.03 14.51
CA GLU A 221 52.68 65.23 13.99
C GLU A 221 52.37 66.53 14.78
N LEU A 222 51.41 66.50 15.73
CA LEU A 222 51.00 67.67 16.52
C LEU A 222 51.07 67.48 18.04
N ARG A 223 51.70 66.41 18.56
CA ARG A 223 51.77 66.16 20.01
C ARG A 223 53.17 65.98 20.59
N GLY A 224 54.05 66.93 20.29
CA GLY A 224 55.16 67.27 21.19
C GLY A 224 54.64 68.04 22.42
N GLY A 225 54.04 67.34 23.40
CA GLY A 225 53.47 68.01 24.58
C GLY A 225 52.81 67.09 25.62
N GLU A 226 53.57 66.87 26.71
CA GLU A 226 53.13 66.61 28.09
C GLU A 226 52.28 65.35 28.38
N ALA A 227 52.93 64.53 29.22
CA ALA A 227 52.45 63.46 30.10
C ALA A 227 50.98 63.47 30.57
N GLY A 228 50.43 62.25 30.71
CA GLY A 228 49.23 61.97 31.47
C GLY A 228 48.76 60.53 31.23
N PRO A 229 48.87 59.60 32.19
CA PRO A 229 48.32 58.26 32.02
C PRO A 229 46.80 58.31 32.15
N ALA A 230 46.12 58.59 31.04
CA ALA A 230 44.67 58.50 30.96
C ALA A 230 44.27 57.04 31.21
N GLU A 231 43.66 56.79 32.36
CA GLU A 231 43.40 55.44 32.84
C GLU A 231 42.50 54.67 31.86
N SER A 232 42.77 53.36 31.77
CA SER A 232 42.05 52.46 30.87
C SER A 232 40.55 52.59 31.07
N SER A 233 39.85 53.11 30.05
CA SER A 233 38.39 53.14 30.01
C SER A 233 37.89 51.71 29.91
N SER A 234 37.76 51.09 31.07
CA SER A 234 37.12 49.80 31.27
C SER A 234 35.71 49.92 30.75
N SER A 235 35.48 49.39 29.54
CA SER A 235 34.17 49.25 28.94
C SER A 235 33.36 48.23 29.75
N ALA A 236 32.89 48.66 30.92
CA ALA A 236 31.83 48.01 31.66
C ALA A 236 30.58 48.03 30.75
N TYR A 237 30.40 46.95 30.00
CA TYR A 237 29.16 46.66 29.31
C TYR A 237 28.06 46.53 30.37
N VAL A 238 27.37 47.64 30.64
CA VAL A 238 26.17 47.65 31.47
C VAL A 238 25.08 47.01 30.62
N ASP A 239 24.86 45.71 30.83
CA ASP A 239 23.70 45.01 30.28
C ASP A 239 22.42 45.76 30.73
N PRO A 240 21.61 46.31 29.81
CA PRO A 240 20.38 47.04 30.16
C PRO A 240 19.37 46.20 30.96
N ARG A 241 19.56 44.86 31.02
CA ARG A 241 18.75 43.93 31.81
C ARG A 241 19.13 43.85 33.29
N ARG A 242 20.15 44.59 33.75
CA ARG A 242 20.61 44.54 35.16
C ARG A 242 20.00 45.60 36.08
N ASN A 243 18.89 46.22 35.70
CA ASN A 243 18.08 47.03 36.64
C ASN A 243 17.28 46.10 37.56
N GLY A 244 17.35 46.34 38.87
CA GLY A 244 16.79 45.48 39.93
C GLY A 244 15.26 45.31 39.99
N SER A 245 14.53 45.74 38.96
CA SER A 245 13.11 45.44 38.73
C SER A 245 12.87 44.15 37.94
N ASP A 246 13.91 43.58 37.29
CA ASP A 246 13.80 42.49 36.30
C ASP A 246 13.44 41.10 36.87
N ARG A 247 12.97 41.05 38.12
CA ARG A 247 12.48 39.85 38.79
C ARG A 247 11.14 40.06 39.50
N ALA A 248 10.36 41.09 39.19
CA ALA A 248 8.98 41.21 39.72
C ALA A 248 7.99 40.36 38.90
N CYS A 249 6.98 39.79 39.56
CA CYS A 249 5.87 39.12 38.89
C CYS A 249 5.13 40.11 37.98
N LEU A 250 5.02 39.82 36.68
CA LEU A 250 4.45 40.76 35.70
C LEU A 250 2.94 41.01 35.89
N THR A 251 2.22 40.06 36.51
CA THR A 251 0.79 40.22 36.87
C THR A 251 0.57 41.13 38.09
N CYS A 252 1.05 40.74 39.28
CA CYS A 252 0.78 41.50 40.51
C CYS A 252 1.79 42.61 40.83
N ARG A 253 3.05 42.49 40.35
CA ARG A 253 4.20 43.37 40.66
C ARG A 253 4.58 43.49 42.15
N LEU A 254 3.87 42.79 43.05
CA LEU A 254 4.08 42.81 44.51
C LEU A 254 5.12 41.79 45.00
N ARG A 255 5.32 40.70 44.26
CA ARG A 255 6.20 39.57 44.63
C ARG A 255 7.21 39.30 43.53
N PRO A 256 8.36 38.68 43.84
CA PRO A 256 9.29 38.25 42.81
C PRO A 256 8.64 37.20 41.87
N ALA A 257 9.04 37.20 40.61
CA ALA A 257 8.77 36.13 39.68
C ALA A 257 9.59 34.91 40.08
N THR A 258 8.91 33.82 40.44
CA THR A 258 9.49 32.55 40.88
C THR A 258 9.14 31.39 39.95
N VAL A 259 8.21 31.56 39.02
CA VAL A 259 7.72 30.51 38.11
C VAL A 259 8.15 30.74 36.67
N VAL A 260 8.80 29.73 36.10
CA VAL A 260 9.17 29.63 34.68
C VAL A 260 8.03 28.99 33.90
N LEU A 261 7.50 29.68 32.89
CA LEU A 261 6.36 29.20 32.10
C LEU A 261 6.79 28.30 30.94
N LEU A 262 6.17 27.12 30.81
CA LEU A 262 6.39 26.20 29.69
C LEU A 262 5.34 26.42 28.58
N PRO A 263 5.70 26.27 27.28
CA PRO A 263 7.01 25.84 26.77
C PRO A 263 8.07 26.96 26.63
N CYS A 264 7.68 28.22 26.82
CA CYS A 264 8.50 29.38 26.44
C CYS A 264 9.73 29.70 27.33
N ARG A 265 9.84 29.07 28.51
CA ARG A 265 10.94 29.19 29.49
C ARG A 265 11.15 30.61 30.08
N HIS A 266 10.15 31.49 29.98
CA HIS A 266 10.20 32.82 30.61
C HIS A 266 9.84 32.77 32.10
N LEU A 267 10.75 33.22 32.95
CA LEU A 267 10.49 33.55 34.36
C LEU A 267 9.66 34.84 34.41
N SER A 268 8.40 34.77 34.85
CA SER A 268 7.49 35.93 34.71
C SER A 268 6.38 36.06 35.75
N LEU A 269 6.01 34.99 36.47
CA LEU A 269 4.96 35.01 37.49
C LEU A 269 5.50 34.58 38.86
N CYS A 270 4.88 35.05 39.95
CA CYS A 270 5.05 34.44 41.28
C CYS A 270 4.14 33.22 41.44
N GLY A 271 4.45 32.32 42.39
CA GLY A 271 3.67 31.10 42.67
C GLY A 271 2.17 31.36 42.78
N ASP A 272 1.75 32.32 43.61
CA ASP A 272 0.34 32.68 43.80
C ASP A 272 -0.37 33.14 42.52
N CYS A 273 0.31 33.89 41.64
CA CYS A 273 -0.27 34.36 40.38
C CYS A 273 -0.30 33.27 39.31
N PHE A 274 0.59 32.28 39.40
CA PHE A 274 0.53 31.07 38.57
C PHE A 274 -0.65 30.18 39.02
N ALA A 275 -0.77 29.91 40.33
CA ALA A 275 -1.83 29.09 40.90
C ALA A 275 -3.23 29.71 40.74
N ALA A 276 -3.38 31.01 40.96
CA ALA A 276 -4.66 31.70 40.74
C ALA A 276 -5.10 31.68 39.27
N GLY A 277 -4.15 31.71 38.33
CA GLY A 277 -4.43 31.66 36.90
C GLY A 277 -4.80 30.29 36.36
N ASP A 278 -4.62 29.20 37.13
CA ASP A 278 -5.00 27.84 36.70
C ASP A 278 -6.50 27.55 36.91
N VAL A 279 -7.20 28.41 37.64
CA VAL A 279 -8.66 28.35 37.82
C VAL A 279 -9.40 29.03 36.66
N ASP A 280 -8.80 30.07 36.05
CA ASP A 280 -9.41 30.85 34.96
C ASP A 280 -8.66 30.68 33.62
N VAL A 281 -9.37 30.08 32.66
CA VAL A 281 -9.08 29.89 31.23
C VAL A 281 -7.79 30.53 30.67
N ALA A 282 -6.76 29.70 30.48
CA ALA A 282 -5.70 29.84 29.47
C ALA A 282 -4.91 31.18 29.43
N MET A 283 -4.46 31.68 30.59
CA MET A 283 -3.53 32.83 30.64
C MET A 283 -2.21 32.56 29.89
N ALA A 284 -1.96 33.29 28.80
CA ALA A 284 -0.71 33.19 28.03
C ALA A 284 0.49 33.82 28.77
N CYS A 285 1.71 33.48 28.36
CA CYS A 285 2.93 34.08 28.90
C CYS A 285 2.95 35.60 28.63
N PRO A 286 3.09 36.48 29.66
CA PRO A 286 3.06 37.94 29.48
C PRO A 286 4.29 38.51 28.74
N VAL A 287 5.32 37.69 28.45
CA VAL A 287 6.54 38.11 27.74
C VAL A 287 6.47 37.82 26.24
N CYS A 288 5.83 36.72 25.83
CA CYS A 288 5.85 36.23 24.44
C CYS A 288 4.50 35.75 23.91
N HIS A 289 3.44 35.84 24.73
CA HIS A 289 2.07 35.41 24.44
C HIS A 289 1.88 33.95 24.01
N CYS A 290 2.90 33.09 24.20
CA CYS A 290 2.72 31.64 24.10
C CYS A 290 1.70 31.16 25.14
N VAL A 291 0.73 30.34 24.72
CA VAL A 291 -0.17 29.63 25.63
C VAL A 291 0.67 28.75 26.55
N ARG A 292 0.49 28.91 27.88
CA ARG A 292 1.24 28.12 28.86
C ARG A 292 0.62 26.74 29.01
N THR A 293 1.46 25.71 29.07
CA THR A 293 1.04 24.31 29.31
C THR A 293 1.39 23.83 30.71
N GLY A 294 2.01 24.69 31.53
CA GLY A 294 2.47 24.41 32.88
C GLY A 294 3.56 25.38 33.31
N GLY A 295 4.11 25.18 34.50
CA GLY A 295 5.18 26.01 35.05
C GLY A 295 6.02 25.23 36.05
N VAL A 296 7.24 25.70 36.28
CA VAL A 296 8.20 25.12 37.24
C VAL A 296 8.73 26.24 38.12
N GLU A 297 8.77 26.03 39.43
CA GLU A 297 9.40 26.96 40.35
C GLU A 297 10.92 26.96 40.17
N ALA A 298 11.49 28.15 39.99
CA ALA A 298 12.92 28.37 39.92
C ALA A 298 13.48 28.59 41.33
N ILE A 299 14.34 27.68 41.77
CA ILE A 299 15.21 27.92 42.92
C ILE A 299 16.31 28.87 42.46
N LEU A 300 16.18 30.14 42.86
CA LEU A 300 17.12 31.21 42.52
C LEU A 300 18.16 31.34 43.62
N CYS A 301 19.26 30.59 43.48
CA CYS A 301 20.45 30.67 44.33
C CYS A 301 21.25 31.97 44.06
#